data_AF-A0A813F3Y8-F1
#
_entry.id   AF-A0A813F3Y8-F1
#
_cell.length_a   1.000
_cell.length_b   1.000
_cell.length_c   1.000
_cell.angle_alpha   90.00
_cell.angle_beta   90.00
_cell.angle_gamma   90.00
#
_symmetry.space_group_name_H-M   'P 1'
#
loop_
_entity.id
_entity.type
_entity.pdbx_description
1 polymer ?
#
loop_
_entity_poly.entity_id
_entity_poly.type
_entity_poly.pdbx_seq_one_letter_code
_entity_poly.pdbx_strand_id
1 'polypeptide(L)'
;MSPAASGAPELLLVVLDARLAFLSEQQDQKPSAGTATSATRPWFPKLWESLLVLMRAHASLGHDQQAALLIAGTTRVALLSSGHCQDVDWKAAREAAVGFAMEPGAADGQPLCAAALSTALCLAQRRKRENVAPGLLARVLLLDASWTE
;
A
#
# COMPACT_ATOMS: atom_id res chain seq x y z
N MET A 1 -20.65 -0.20 -33.12
CA MET A 1 -20.12 0.23 -31.81
C MET A 1 -19.11 -0.83 -31.39
N SER A 2 -17.81 -0.57 -31.58
CA SER A 2 -16.79 -1.50 -31.09
C SER A 2 -16.76 -1.41 -29.57
N PRO A 3 -16.79 -2.55 -28.84
CA PRO A 3 -16.59 -2.51 -27.40
C PRO A 3 -15.24 -1.86 -27.14
N ALA A 4 -15.21 -0.87 -26.24
CA ALA A 4 -13.98 -0.23 -25.80
C ALA A 4 -12.96 -1.32 -25.46
N ALA A 5 -11.75 -1.20 -25.99
CA ALA A 5 -10.67 -2.15 -25.75
C ALA A 5 -10.59 -2.45 -24.26
N SER A 6 -10.91 -3.68 -23.87
CA SER A 6 -10.71 -4.14 -22.49
C SER A 6 -9.24 -3.88 -22.16
N GLY A 7 -8.98 -3.10 -21.11
CA GLY A 7 -7.62 -2.78 -20.71
C GLY A 7 -6.80 -4.06 -20.59
N ALA A 8 -5.56 -4.06 -21.10
CA ALA A 8 -4.67 -5.20 -20.93
C ALA A 8 -4.60 -5.58 -19.44
N PRO A 9 -4.46 -6.88 -19.10
CA PRO A 9 -4.35 -7.31 -17.71
C PRO A 9 -3.15 -6.61 -17.07
N GLU A 10 -3.37 -5.96 -15.92
CA GLU A 10 -2.33 -5.23 -15.21
C GLU A 10 -2.33 -5.59 -13.71
N LEU A 11 -1.12 -5.75 -13.19
CA LEU A 11 -0.82 -5.93 -11.78
C LEU A 11 -0.27 -4.62 -11.22
N LEU A 12 -1.02 -4.00 -10.30
CA LEU A 12 -0.57 -2.83 -9.55
C LEU A 12 -0.02 -3.27 -8.18
N LEU A 13 1.29 -3.10 -7.98
CA LEU A 13 1.98 -3.39 -6.73
C LEU A 13 2.13 -2.09 -5.95
N VAL A 14 1.50 -1.99 -4.79
CA VAL A 14 1.63 -0.86 -3.88
C VAL A 14 2.62 -1.24 -2.79
N VAL A 15 3.69 -0.46 -2.62
CA VAL A 15 4.64 -0.59 -1.52
C VAL A 15 4.42 0.58 -0.58
N LEU A 16 4.02 0.29 0.65
CA LEU A 16 3.73 1.27 1.68
C LEU A 16 4.85 1.29 2.73
N ASP A 17 5.49 2.43 2.96
CA ASP A 17 6.31 2.64 4.15
C ASP A 17 5.44 2.57 5.42
N ALA A 18 5.77 1.71 6.39
CA ALA A 18 4.99 1.53 7.60
C ALA A 18 4.86 2.82 8.44
N ARG A 19 5.84 3.74 8.36
CA ARG A 19 5.78 5.04 9.06
C ARG A 19 4.62 5.90 8.58
N LEU A 20 4.15 5.66 7.35
CA LEU A 20 2.96 6.31 6.82
C LEU A 20 1.71 6.00 7.65
N ALA A 21 1.63 4.79 8.23
CA ALA A 21 0.55 4.42 9.13
C ALA A 21 0.78 4.91 10.57
N PHE A 22 2.05 5.05 11.00
CA PHE A 22 2.43 5.48 12.35
C PHE A 22 2.06 6.94 12.66
N LEU A 23 2.31 7.84 11.71
CA LEU A 23 2.12 9.29 11.89
C LEU A 23 0.66 9.71 12.12
N SER A 24 -0.30 8.77 12.11
CA SER A 24 -1.71 8.99 12.43
C SER A 24 -2.07 8.72 13.90
N GLU A 25 -1.33 7.86 14.61
CA GLU A 25 -1.73 7.35 15.94
C GLU A 25 -1.10 8.15 17.09
N GLN A 26 0.05 8.81 16.88
CA GLN A 26 0.66 9.68 17.91
C GLN A 26 -0.18 10.93 18.25
N GLN A 27 -1.23 11.22 17.49
CA GLN A 27 -2.11 12.36 17.76
C GLN A 27 -3.20 12.07 18.78
N ASP A 28 -3.65 10.82 18.89
CA ASP A 28 -4.77 10.45 19.76
C ASP A 28 -4.33 10.07 21.20
N GLN A 29 -3.01 9.98 21.47
CA GLN A 29 -2.49 9.52 22.77
C GLN A 29 -1.84 10.60 23.66
N LYS A 30 -1.94 11.90 23.35
CA LYS A 30 -1.35 12.96 24.20
C LYS A 30 -2.38 13.55 25.19
N PRO A 31 -2.24 13.37 26.51
CA PRO A 31 -3.11 14.02 27.49
C PRO A 31 -2.80 15.53 27.55
N SER A 32 -3.86 16.34 27.50
CA SER A 32 -3.80 17.80 27.55
C SER A 32 -3.11 18.33 28.81
N ALA A 33 -1.98 19.02 28.62
CA ALA A 33 -1.53 20.10 29.48
C ALA A 33 -1.03 21.22 28.57
N GLY A 34 -1.61 22.41 28.72
CA GLY A 34 -1.66 23.47 27.70
C GLY A 34 -0.34 23.83 27.04
N THR A 35 -0.33 23.78 25.70
CA THR A 35 0.39 24.70 24.79
C THR A 35 -0.07 24.39 23.37
N ALA A 36 -0.22 25.42 22.54
CA ALA A 36 -0.92 25.40 21.25
C ALA A 36 -0.65 24.16 20.38
N THR A 37 -1.65 23.29 20.29
CA THR A 37 -1.65 22.09 19.47
C THR A 37 -1.78 22.49 18.00
N SER A 38 -0.72 22.28 17.22
CA SER A 38 -0.86 22.16 15.76
C SER A 38 -1.74 20.94 15.50
N ALA A 39 -3.03 21.18 15.27
CA ALA A 39 -4.03 20.18 14.90
C ALA A 39 -3.80 19.75 13.44
N THR A 40 -2.65 19.14 13.14
CA THR A 40 -2.54 18.34 11.92
C THR A 40 -3.54 17.19 12.07
N ARG A 41 -4.36 16.94 11.06
CA ARG A 41 -5.33 15.82 11.12
C ARG A 41 -4.58 14.50 10.90
N PRO A 42 -5.08 13.36 11.40
CA PRO A 42 -4.56 12.05 11.03
C PRO A 42 -4.66 11.92 9.52
N TRP A 43 -3.51 11.83 8.87
CA TRP A 43 -3.41 11.91 7.42
C TRP A 43 -3.44 10.51 6.78
N PHE A 44 -3.11 9.46 7.54
CA PHE A 44 -3.19 8.07 7.07
C PHE A 44 -4.60 7.64 6.66
N PRO A 45 -5.69 7.95 7.41
CA PRO A 45 -7.05 7.65 6.95
C PRO A 45 -7.35 8.24 5.57
N LYS A 46 -6.94 9.48 5.31
CA LYS A 46 -7.13 10.15 4.01
C LYS A 46 -6.26 9.58 2.90
N LEU A 47 -5.00 9.25 3.21
CA LEU A 47 -4.13 8.53 2.29
C LEU A 47 -4.78 7.19 1.92
N TRP A 48 -5.28 6.46 2.92
CA TRP A 48 -5.92 5.17 2.72
C TRP A 48 -7.18 5.29 1.85
N GLU A 49 -8.07 6.25 2.14
CA GLU A 49 -9.24 6.53 1.31
C GLU A 49 -8.86 6.87 -0.14
N SER A 50 -7.81 7.66 -0.34
CA SER A 50 -7.29 7.99 -1.67
C SER A 50 -6.75 6.74 -2.38
N LEU A 51 -6.06 5.87 -1.66
CA LEU A 51 -5.59 4.58 -2.17
C LEU A 51 -6.78 3.69 -2.57
N LEU A 52 -7.84 3.63 -1.77
CA LEU A 52 -9.06 2.89 -2.11
C LEU A 52 -9.72 3.42 -3.39
N VAL A 53 -9.79 4.74 -3.55
CA VAL A 53 -10.30 5.35 -4.79
C VAL A 53 -9.44 4.95 -5.98
N LEU A 54 -8.11 4.97 -5.85
CA LEU A 54 -7.18 4.50 -6.88
C LEU A 54 -7.40 3.01 -7.21
N MET A 55 -7.54 2.14 -6.20
CA MET A 55 -7.77 0.71 -6.42
C MET A 55 -9.12 0.43 -7.08
N ARG A 56 -10.17 1.21 -6.76
CA ARG A 56 -11.47 1.13 -7.43
C ARG A 56 -11.40 1.60 -8.87
N ALA A 57 -10.69 2.70 -9.14
CA ALA A 57 -10.44 3.17 -10.50
C ALA A 57 -9.67 2.12 -11.30
N HIS A 58 -8.64 1.51 -10.71
CA HIS A 58 -7.90 0.41 -11.33
C HIS A 58 -8.80 -0.80 -11.63
N ALA A 59 -9.60 -1.24 -10.66
CA ALA A 59 -10.57 -2.33 -10.85
C ALA A 59 -11.64 -2.04 -11.93
N SER A 60 -11.93 -0.76 -12.20
CA SER A 60 -12.90 -0.36 -13.23
C SER A 60 -12.36 -0.49 -14.66
N LEU A 61 -11.05 -0.67 -14.84
CA LEU A 61 -10.42 -0.88 -16.15
C LEU A 61 -10.66 -2.29 -16.72
N GLY A 62 -11.04 -3.26 -15.88
CA GLY A 62 -11.39 -4.63 -16.29
C GLY A 62 -11.40 -5.62 -15.13
N HIS A 63 -11.95 -6.83 -15.36
CA HIS A 63 -11.98 -7.90 -14.36
C HIS A 63 -10.60 -8.55 -14.13
N ASP A 64 -9.71 -8.46 -15.11
CA ASP A 64 -8.35 -9.02 -15.02
C ASP A 64 -7.35 -8.14 -14.27
N GLN A 65 -7.83 -7.04 -13.67
CA GLN A 65 -7.01 -6.10 -12.93
C GLN A 65 -6.66 -6.66 -11.56
N GLN A 66 -5.36 -6.80 -11.31
CA GLN A 66 -4.81 -7.35 -10.08
C GLN A 66 -4.12 -6.26 -9.27
N ALA A 67 -4.15 -6.43 -7.95
CA ALA A 67 -3.42 -5.58 -7.03
C ALA A 67 -2.71 -6.42 -5.97
N ALA A 68 -1.63 -5.86 -5.44
CA ALA A 68 -0.95 -6.39 -4.28
C ALA A 68 -0.44 -5.22 -3.42
N LEU A 69 -0.62 -5.34 -2.11
CA LEU A 69 -0.14 -4.36 -1.14
C LEU A 69 0.97 -5.00 -0.31
N LEU A 70 2.15 -4.40 -0.37
CA LEU A 70 3.29 -4.72 0.48
C LEU A 70 3.50 -3.58 1.47
N ILE A 71 4.00 -3.93 2.66
CA ILE A 71 4.43 -2.96 3.66
C ILE A 71 5.92 -3.13 3.96
N ALA A 72 6.61 -2.00 4.03
CA ALA A 72 8.01 -1.90 4.43
C ALA A 72 8.07 -1.42 5.89
N GLY A 73 8.18 -2.36 6.82
CA GLY A 73 8.50 -2.07 8.22
C GLY A 73 9.99 -1.84 8.43
N THR A 74 10.38 -1.50 9.66
CA THR A 74 11.79 -1.31 10.05
C THR A 74 12.55 -2.62 10.24
N THR A 75 11.83 -3.69 10.62
CA THR A 75 12.40 -5.01 10.92
C THR A 75 12.09 -6.05 9.85
N ARG A 76 10.98 -5.89 9.11
CA ARG A 76 10.51 -6.85 8.12
C ARG A 76 9.67 -6.22 7.02
N VAL A 77 9.54 -6.95 5.92
CA VAL A 77 8.61 -6.67 4.83
C VAL A 77 7.51 -7.72 4.86
N ALA A 78 6.27 -7.33 4.57
CA ALA A 78 5.19 -8.30 4.38
C ALA A 78 4.30 -7.96 3.18
N LEU A 79 3.73 -9.00 2.59
CA LEU A 79 2.59 -8.90 1.70
C LEU A 79 1.32 -8.87 2.56
N LEU A 80 0.61 -7.76 2.54
CA LEU A 80 -0.63 -7.58 3.31
C LEU A 80 -1.84 -8.13 2.57
N SER A 81 -1.87 -7.98 1.24
CA SER A 81 -2.91 -8.55 0.42
C SER A 81 -2.46 -8.70 -1.04
N SER A 82 -3.06 -9.64 -1.78
CA SER A 82 -2.88 -9.79 -3.22
C SER A 82 -4.04 -10.53 -3.86
N GLY A 83 -4.43 -10.14 -5.07
CA GLY A 83 -5.46 -10.83 -5.84
C GLY A 83 -6.02 -9.96 -6.96
N HIS A 84 -7.18 -10.36 -7.49
CA HIS A 84 -7.99 -9.45 -8.30
C HIS A 84 -8.44 -8.27 -7.43
N CYS A 85 -8.46 -7.07 -7.97
CA CYS A 85 -8.76 -5.86 -7.18
C CYS A 85 -10.12 -5.90 -6.48
N GLN A 86 -11.08 -6.61 -7.07
CA GLN A 86 -12.44 -6.78 -6.55
C GLN A 86 -12.50 -7.76 -5.37
N ASP A 87 -11.55 -8.68 -5.27
CA ASP A 87 -11.50 -9.74 -4.26
C ASP A 87 -10.59 -9.41 -3.07
N VAL A 88 -9.80 -8.33 -3.19
CA VAL A 88 -8.89 -7.89 -2.13
C VAL A 88 -9.69 -7.35 -0.94
N ASP A 89 -9.49 -7.94 0.24
CA ASP A 89 -9.97 -7.38 1.50
C ASP A 89 -9.12 -6.18 1.92
N TRP A 90 -9.51 -5.00 1.41
CA TRP A 90 -8.85 -3.75 1.74
C TRP A 90 -9.04 -3.32 3.20
N LYS A 91 -10.04 -3.84 3.92
CA LYS A 91 -10.22 -3.52 5.34
C LYS A 91 -9.18 -4.26 6.17
N ALA A 92 -9.04 -5.57 5.96
CA ALA A 92 -8.02 -6.37 6.64
C ALA A 92 -6.60 -5.87 6.30
N ALA A 93 -6.37 -5.47 5.05
CA ALA A 93 -5.09 -4.89 4.63
C ALA A 93 -4.76 -3.58 5.39
N ARG A 94 -5.76 -2.73 5.63
CA ARG A 94 -5.61 -1.49 6.43
C ARG A 94 -5.24 -1.82 7.88
N GLU A 95 -5.98 -2.71 8.51
CA GLU A 95 -5.78 -3.12 9.90
C GLU A 95 -4.39 -3.72 10.10
N ALA A 96 -3.94 -4.56 9.16
CA ALA A 96 -2.59 -5.09 9.15
C ALA A 96 -1.52 -4.01 8.97
N ALA A 97 -1.75 -3.02 8.09
CA ALA A 97 -0.82 -1.90 7.90
C ALA A 97 -0.66 -1.05 9.18
N VAL A 98 -1.77 -0.80 9.89
CA VAL A 98 -1.74 -0.11 11.20
C VAL A 98 -1.00 -0.96 12.22
N GLY A 99 -1.27 -2.27 12.28
CA GLY A 99 -0.58 -3.20 13.19
C GLY A 99 0.94 -3.15 13.02
N PHE A 100 1.43 -3.09 11.77
CA PHE A 100 2.85 -2.94 11.44
C PHE A 100 3.46 -1.66 11.99
N ALA A 101 2.72 -0.54 11.92
CA ALA A 101 3.18 0.74 12.46
C ALA A 101 3.27 0.74 13.99
N MET A 102 2.51 -0.12 14.66
CA MET A 102 2.49 -0.25 16.12
C MET A 102 3.49 -1.29 16.65
N GLU A 103 4.26 -1.95 15.79
CA GLU A 103 5.25 -2.94 16.22
C GLU A 103 6.36 -2.30 17.09
N PRO A 104 6.90 -3.01 18.10
CA PRO A 104 8.04 -2.53 18.86
C PRO A 104 9.22 -2.18 17.95
N GLY A 105 9.71 -0.94 18.03
CA GLY A 105 10.80 -0.45 17.17
C GLY A 105 10.39 0.01 15.77
N ALA A 106 9.08 0.10 15.48
CA ALA A 106 8.58 0.67 14.22
C ALA A 106 8.93 2.16 14.04
N ALA A 107 9.08 2.91 15.15
CA ALA A 107 9.40 4.34 15.12
C ALA A 107 10.90 4.66 14.96
N ASP A 108 11.77 3.75 15.40
CA ASP A 108 13.20 4.06 15.61
C ASP A 108 14.12 3.59 14.48
N GLY A 109 13.55 3.09 13.38
CA GLY A 109 14.29 2.49 12.26
C GLY A 109 13.97 3.09 10.90
N GLN A 110 14.86 2.83 9.94
CA GLN A 110 14.59 3.08 8.52
C GLN A 110 13.72 1.94 7.97
N PRO A 111 12.64 2.24 7.23
CA PRO A 111 11.83 1.22 6.59
C PRO A 111 12.65 0.48 5.53
N LEU A 112 12.40 -0.82 5.41
CA LEU A 112 13.08 -1.71 4.46
C LEU A 112 12.53 -1.55 3.04
N CYS A 113 12.41 -0.32 2.52
CA CYS A 113 11.81 -0.01 1.22
C CYS A 113 12.52 -0.72 0.06
N ALA A 114 13.86 -0.81 0.08
CA ALA A 114 14.62 -1.54 -0.94
C ALA A 114 14.30 -3.05 -0.95
N ALA A 115 14.15 -3.66 0.23
CA ALA A 115 13.73 -5.05 0.34
C ALA A 115 12.29 -5.23 -0.15
N ALA A 116 11.38 -4.31 0.19
CA ALA A 116 9.99 -4.35 -0.23
C ALA A 116 9.83 -4.20 -1.76
N LEU A 117 10.60 -3.31 -2.38
CA LEU A 117 10.68 -3.20 -3.84
C LEU A 117 11.20 -4.50 -4.47
N SER A 118 12.23 -5.10 -3.88
CA SER A 118 12.78 -6.37 -4.37
C SER A 118 11.74 -7.50 -4.28
N THR A 119 10.98 -7.57 -3.17
CA THR A 119 9.85 -8.49 -3.01
C THR A 119 8.74 -8.21 -4.04
N ALA A 120 8.40 -6.95 -4.27
CA ALA A 120 7.39 -6.56 -5.26
C ALA A 120 7.78 -6.97 -6.68
N LEU A 121 9.05 -6.79 -7.05
CA LEU A 121 9.57 -7.21 -8.36
C LEU A 121 9.59 -8.73 -8.50
N CYS A 122 9.99 -9.47 -7.46
CA CYS A 122 9.91 -10.93 -7.43
C CYS A 122 8.47 -11.42 -7.60
N LEU A 123 7.52 -10.79 -6.91
CA LEU A 123 6.09 -11.10 -7.04
C LEU A 123 5.58 -10.81 -8.46
N ALA A 124 5.97 -9.67 -9.05
CA ALA A 124 5.63 -9.33 -10.42
C ALA A 124 6.11 -10.39 -11.43
N GLN A 125 7.37 -10.81 -11.31
CA GLN A 125 7.96 -11.82 -12.18
C GLN A 125 7.29 -13.18 -12.01
N ARG A 126 7.01 -13.56 -10.76
CA ARG A 126 6.27 -14.79 -10.46
C ARG A 126 4.88 -14.78 -11.10
N ARG A 127 4.12 -13.70 -10.92
CA ARG A 127 2.79 -13.54 -11.53
C ARG A 127 2.85 -13.56 -13.04
N LYS A 128 3.83 -12.91 -13.67
CA LYS A 128 4.04 -12.97 -15.13
C LYS A 128 4.29 -14.40 -15.64
N ARG A 129 4.94 -15.26 -14.85
CA ARG A 129 5.19 -16.67 -15.20
C ARG A 129 3.97 -17.56 -14.96
N GLU A 130 3.20 -17.29 -13.91
CA GLU A 130 1.99 -18.04 -13.55
C GLU A 130 0.81 -17.70 -14.48
N ASN A 131 0.77 -16.48 -15.03
CA ASN A 131 -0.35 -16.04 -15.85
C ASN A 131 -0.29 -16.68 -17.25
N VAL A 132 -1.33 -17.48 -17.55
CA VAL A 132 -1.46 -18.22 -18.81
C VAL A 132 -1.75 -17.28 -19.99
N ALA A 133 -2.36 -16.12 -19.71
CA ALA A 133 -2.60 -15.09 -20.71
C ALA A 133 -1.33 -14.24 -20.93
N PRO A 134 -0.72 -14.26 -22.14
CA PRO A 134 0.42 -13.41 -22.43
C PRO A 134 0.03 -11.94 -22.35
N GLY A 135 0.89 -11.12 -21.74
CA GLY A 135 0.74 -9.65 -21.75
C GLY A 135 0.42 -8.98 -20.41
N LEU A 136 0.55 -9.68 -19.27
CA LEU A 136 0.43 -9.04 -17.95
C LEU A 136 1.44 -7.89 -17.80
N LEU A 137 0.93 -6.66 -17.73
CA LEU A 137 1.70 -5.49 -17.35
C LEU A 137 1.82 -5.45 -15.82
N ALA A 138 2.96 -4.99 -15.30
CA ALA A 138 3.16 -4.82 -13.88
C ALA A 138 3.71 -3.43 -13.61
N ARG A 139 3.09 -2.70 -12.68
CA ARG A 139 3.53 -1.37 -12.24
C ARG A 139 3.71 -1.38 -10.73
N VAL A 140 4.69 -0.62 -10.25
CA VAL A 140 4.97 -0.46 -8.83
C VAL A 140 4.70 0.99 -8.44
N LEU A 141 3.84 1.19 -7.45
CA LEU A 141 3.62 2.45 -6.76
C LEU A 141 4.30 2.38 -5.39
N LEU A 142 5.32 3.20 -5.19
CA LEU A 142 5.97 3.35 -3.90
C LEU A 142 5.40 4.58 -3.18
N LEU A 143 4.89 4.37 -1.97
CA LEU A 143 4.50 5.42 -1.04
C LEU A 143 5.54 5.44 0.09
N ASP A 144 6.40 6.44 0.07
CA ASP A 144 7.52 6.61 1.00
C ASP A 144 7.26 7.79 1.93
N ALA A 145 7.56 7.64 3.23
CA ALA A 145 7.48 8.71 4.22
C ALA A 145 8.78 9.51 4.34
N SER A 146 9.83 9.12 3.59
CA SER A 146 11.10 9.86 3.62
C SER A 146 10.88 11.31 3.21
N TRP A 147 11.12 12.22 4.15
CA TRP A 147 11.31 13.63 3.83
C TRP A 147 12.75 13.80 3.35
N THR A 148 12.93 14.37 2.16
CA THR A 148 14.18 15.02 1.81
C THR A 148 14.20 16.38 2.51
N GLU A 149 15.08 16.53 3.51
CA GLU A 149 15.49 17.86 4.00
C GLU A 149 16.24 18.64 2.92
#